data_AF-A0A918LZQ0-F1
#
_entry.id   AF-A0A918LZQ0-F1
#
_cell.length_a   1.000
_cell.length_b   1.000
_cell.length_c   1.000
_cell.angle_alpha   90.00
_cell.angle_beta   90.00
_cell.angle_gamma   90.00
#
_symmetry.space_group_name_H-M   'P 1'
#
loop_
_entity.id
_entity.type
_entity.pdbx_description
1 polymer ?
#
loop_
_entity_poly.entity_id
_entity_poly.type
_entity_poly.pdbx_seq_one_letter_code
_entity_poly.pdbx_strand_id
1 'polypeptide(L)' 'MYDPRTSKVGEYQDRAGPYAMLRPVGGGREWEADPDRIRPASPEERLRAGVRAANARAVRP' A
#
# COMPACT_ATOMS: atom_id res chain seq x y z
N MET A 1 -5.95 0.44 -1.25
CA MET A 1 -6.28 0.36 0.18
C MET A 1 -5.24 1.08 0.99
N TYR A 2 -5.67 1.90 1.95
CA TYR A 2 -4.80 2.50 2.95
C TYR A 2 -4.77 1.60 4.18
N ASP A 3 -3.56 1.25 4.62
CA ASP A 3 -3.30 0.53 5.85
C ASP A 3 -2.78 1.51 6.91
N PRO A 4 -3.57 1.82 7.96
CA PRO A 4 -3.15 2.73 9.02
C PRO A 4 -1.99 2.17 9.86
N ARG A 5 -1.84 0.84 9.96
CA ARG A 5 -0.77 0.21 10.74
C ARG A 5 0.60 0.51 10.16
N THR A 6 0.69 0.51 8.83
CA THR A 6 1.94 0.79 8.11
C THR A 6 2.00 2.22 7.58
N SER A 7 0.88 2.97 7.66
CA SER A 7 0.70 4.28 7.03
C SER A 7 1.06 4.27 5.54
N LYS A 8 0.69 3.19 4.85
CA LYS A 8 0.98 2.96 3.44
C LYS A 8 -0.30 2.72 2.66
N VAL A 9 -0.25 3.08 1.38
CA VAL A 9 -1.29 2.69 0.42
C VAL A 9 -0.74 1.56 -0.43
N GLY A 10 -1.53 0.50 -0.56
CA GLY A 10 -1.25 -0.62 -1.44
C GLY A 10 -2.45 -1.00 -2.29
N GLU A 11 -2.19 -1.67 -3.39
CA GLU A 11 -3.20 -2.29 -4.24
C GLU A 11 -3.59 -3.63 -3.63
N TYR A 12 -4.89 -3.91 -3.56
CA TYR A 12 -5.38 -5.18 -3.06
C TYR A 12 -5.12 -6.26 -4.11
N GLN A 13 -4.36 -7.29 -3.73
CA GLN A 13 -4.01 -8.39 -4.62
C GLN A 13 -4.95 -9.58 -4.41
N ASP A 14 -4.97 -10.12 -3.19
CA ASP A 14 -5.73 -11.32 -2.84
C ASP A 14 -5.98 -11.37 -1.33
N ARG A 15 -6.63 -12.43 -0.83
CA ARG A 15 -6.82 -12.70 0.60
C ARG A 15 -5.94 -13.87 1.03
N ALA A 16 -5.06 -13.63 1.99
CA ALA A 16 -4.27 -14.67 2.66
C ALA A 16 -4.92 -15.03 4.01
N GLY A 17 -5.85 -15.98 3.99
CA GLY A 17 -6.59 -16.40 5.19
C GLY A 17 -7.43 -15.25 5.79
N PRO A 18 -7.22 -14.85 7.05
CA PRO A 18 -7.91 -13.71 7.64
C PRO A 18 -7.33 -12.36 7.20
N TYR A 19 -6.20 -12.33 6.49
CA TYR A 19 -5.52 -11.09 6.09
C TYR A 19 -5.72 -10.77 4.61
N ALA A 20 -5.70 -9.48 4.28
CA ALA A 20 -5.65 -8.98 2.91
C ALA A 20 -4.21 -8.84 2.45
N MET A 21 -3.87 -9.35 1.28
CA MET A 21 -2.56 -9.15 0.66
C MET A 21 -2.55 -7.84 -0.10
N LEU A 22 -1.70 -6.91 0.31
CA LEU A 22 -1.50 -5.62 -0.35
C LEU A 22 -0.13 -5.53 -1.01
N ARG A 23 -0.10 -4.98 -2.22
CA ARG A 23 1.13 -4.67 -2.95
C ARG A 23 1.40 -3.16 -2.94
N PRO A 24 2.64 -2.71 -2.68
CA PRO A 24 2.94 -1.29 -2.68
C PRO A 24 2.76 -0.67 -4.05
N VAL A 25 2.19 0.55 -4.07
CA VAL A 25 2.14 1.37 -5.29
C VAL A 25 3.59 1.60 -5.76
N GLY A 26 3.87 1.26 -7.01
CA GLY A 26 5.21 1.36 -7.60
C GLY A 26 6.15 0.18 -7.34
N GLY A 27 5.67 -0.91 -6.75
CA GLY A 27 6.41 -2.16 -6.60
C GLY A 27 7.22 -2.24 -5.31
N GLY A 28 7.64 -3.47 -4.96
CA GLY A 28 8.27 -3.79 -3.68
C GLY A 28 7.64 -5.02 -3.05
N ARG A 29 8.02 -5.31 -1.81
CA ARG A 29 7.51 -6.48 -1.09
C ARG A 29 6.04 -6.30 -0.71
N GLU A 30 5.23 -7.27 -1.10
CA GLU A 30 3.84 -7.41 -0.67
C GLU A 30 3.78 -7.57 0.85
N TRP A 31 2.68 -7.14 1.45
CA TRP A 31 2.45 -7.27 2.88
C TRP A 31 1.01 -7.65 3.19
N GLU A 32 0.86 -8.39 4.28
CA GLU A 32 -0.43 -8.76 4.84
C GLU A 32 -0.96 -7.60 5.67
N ALA A 33 -2.18 -7.17 5.38
CA ALA A 33 -2.88 -6.11 6.07
C ALA A 33 -4.20 -6.64 6.64
N ASP A 34 -4.62 -6.06 7.75
CA ASP A 34 -5.86 -6.46 8.42
C ASP A 34 -7.07 -5.89 7.65
N PRO A 35 -7.93 -6.73 7.04
CA PRO A 35 -9.07 -6.28 6.24
C PRO A 35 -10.05 -5.40 7.03
N ASP A 36 -10.13 -5.57 8.35
CA ASP A 36 -11.02 -4.78 9.20
C ASP A 36 -10.44 -3.39 9.52
N ARG A 37 -9.13 -3.20 9.33
CA ARG A 37 -8.45 -1.92 9.57
C ARG A 37 -8.13 -1.16 8.29
N ILE A 38 -7.93 -1.88 7.18
CA ILE A 38 -7.68 -1.22 5.90
C ILE A 38 -8.96 -0.58 5.37
N ARG A 39 -8.80 0.59 4.76
CA ARG A 39 -9.92 1.32 4.17
C ARG A 39 -9.59 1.78 2.75
N PRO A 40 -10.61 2.17 1.96
CA PRO A 40 -10.36 2.88 0.72
C PRO A 40 -9.46 4.09 0.97
N ALA A 41 -8.36 4.19 0.21
CA ALA A 41 -7.46 5.32 0.30
C ALA A 41 -8.12 6.55 -0.34
N SER A 42 -8.06 7.69 0.35
CA SER A 42 -8.52 8.98 -0.16
C SER A 42 -7.67 9.41 -1.37
N PRO A 43 -8.17 10.35 -2.20
CA PRO A 43 -7.39 10.88 -3.33
C PRO A 43 -6.02 11.41 -2.91
N GLU A 44 -5.93 12.10 -1.77
CA GLU A 44 -4.65 12.63 -1.25
C GLU A 44 -3.69 11.51 -0.83
N GLU A 45 -4.20 10.47 -0.16
CA GLU A 45 -3.39 9.32 0.26
C GLU A 45 -2.84 8.55 -0.95
N ARG A 46 -3.64 8.42 -2.01
CA ARG A 46 -3.21 7.82 -3.28
C ARG A 46 -2.11 8.65 -3.94
N LEU A 47 -2.27 9.97 -3.99
CA LEU A 47 -1.25 10.90 -4.52
C LEU A 47 0.06 10.79 -3.72
N ARG A 48 -0.01 10.87 -2.39
CA ARG A 48 1.18 10.73 -1.52
C ARG A 48 1.89 9.39 -1.72
N ALA A 49 1.13 8.31 -1.90
CA ALA A 49 1.70 6.99 -2.17
C ALA A 49 2.40 6.93 -3.53
N GLY A 50 1.79 7.48 -4.58
CA GLY A 50 2.41 7.60 -5.90
C GLY A 50 3.69 8.42 -5.88
N VAL A 51 3.70 9.56 -5.17
CA VAL A 51 4.90 10.39 -4.99
C VAL A 51 5.99 9.64 -4.22
N ARG A 52 5.66 8.97 -3.12
CA ARG A 52 6.62 8.15 -2.37
C ARG A 52 7.20 7.02 -3.22
N ALA A 53 6.37 6.39 -4.05
CA ALA A 53 6.79 5.35 -4.96
C ALA A 53 7.77 5.86 -6.02
N ALA A 54 7.46 7.00 -6.64
CA ALA A 54 8.35 7.67 -7.59
C ALA A 54 9.69 8.07 -6.94
N ASN A 55 9.63 8.66 -5.75
CA ASN A 55 10.83 9.03 -4.98
C ASN A 55 11.69 7.81 -4.62
N ALA A 56 11.07 6.71 -4.19
CA ALA A 56 11.80 5.48 -3.86
C ALA A 56 12.51 4.86 -5.08
N ARG A 57 11.95 5.01 -6.28
CA ARG A 57 12.61 4.62 -7.53
C ARG A 57 13.77 5.54 -7.88
N ALA A 58 13.61 6.85 -7.68
CA ALA A 58 14.65 7.84 -7.97
C ALA A 58 15.86 7.77 -7.01
N VAL A 59 15.65 7.26 -5.79
CA VAL A 59 16.71 7.09 -4.77
C VAL A 59 17.51 5.79 -4.95
N ARG A 60 17.13 4.89 -5.87
CA ARG A 60 17.95 3.72 -6.19
C ARG A 60 19.09 4.12 -7.15
N PRO A 61 20.37 4.09 -6.73
CA PRO A 61 21.51 4.26 -7.64
C PRO A 61 21.69 3.06 -8.58
#